data_AF-A0A661KEH6-F1
#
_entry.id   AF-A0A661KEH6-F1
#
_cell.length_a   1.000
_cell.length_b   1.000
_cell.length_c   1.000
_cell.angle_alpha   90.00
_cell.angle_beta   90.00
_cell.angle_gamma   90.00
#
_symmetry.space_group_name_H-M   'P 1'
#
loop_
_entity.id
_entity.type
_entity.pdbx_description
1 polymer ?
#
loop_
_entity_poly.entity_id
_entity_poly.type
_entity_poly.pdbx_seq_one_letter_code
_entity_poly.pdbx_strand_id
1 'polypeptide(L)'
;MENAIKLIPRKLRNTALDIGSGFGFFTKVAIENGFDVTAINPSRWENDVFEQMNGFRPIEKFIEDVELDKEFDLIIMSQVLEHLNDIDNILKKTKSWMTENGVLVIALPNIDSFSVKLFGTRDNSCLWVPEHLNYFSKKGLITLLNRLGFRVLRYQQISRIPYNFLSARLGLSRCNTLRKMCDKTVQIIQKPILKIVDTLGLGLYHNIWVGHAVRE
;
A
#
# COMPACT_ATOMS: atom_id res chain seq x y z
N MET A 1 3.45 -6.25 -0.63
CA MET A 1 4.52 -6.55 -1.61
C MET A 1 4.83 -8.03 -1.73
N GLU A 2 5.54 -8.67 -0.79
CA GLU A 2 6.04 -10.06 -0.93
C GLU A 2 4.99 -11.10 -1.32
N ASN A 3 3.78 -10.98 -0.76
CA ASN A 3 2.67 -11.86 -1.10
C ASN A 3 2.21 -11.72 -2.55
N ALA A 4 2.35 -10.54 -3.17
CA ALA A 4 2.02 -10.30 -4.57
C ALA A 4 3.01 -11.01 -5.50
N ILE A 5 4.31 -10.93 -5.15
CA ILE A 5 5.39 -11.50 -5.95
C ILE A 5 5.21 -13.02 -6.12
N LYS A 6 4.70 -13.69 -5.08
CA LYS A 6 4.37 -15.13 -5.12
C LYS A 6 3.20 -15.49 -6.03
N LEU A 7 2.35 -14.53 -6.40
CA LEU A 7 1.22 -14.74 -7.32
C LEU A 7 1.63 -14.59 -8.79
N ILE A 8 2.81 -14.02 -9.06
CA ILE A 8 3.27 -13.73 -10.41
C ILE A 8 4.15 -14.89 -10.91
N PRO A 9 3.89 -15.44 -12.11
CA PRO A 9 4.76 -16.44 -12.71
C PRO A 9 6.21 -15.94 -12.85
N ARG A 10 7.19 -16.82 -12.63
CA ARG A 10 8.61 -16.46 -12.83
C ARG A 10 8.94 -16.40 -14.32
N LYS A 11 9.28 -15.21 -14.82
CA LYS A 11 9.86 -14.98 -16.15
C LYS A 11 11.34 -14.58 -16.01
N LEU A 12 12.05 -14.52 -17.13
CA LEU A 12 13.43 -14.00 -17.20
C LEU A 12 13.55 -12.59 -16.60
N ARG A 13 12.55 -11.73 -16.84
CA ARG A 13 12.39 -10.42 -16.20
C ARG A 13 10.91 -10.09 -16.13
N ASN A 14 10.39 -9.87 -14.91
CA ASN A 14 9.02 -9.42 -14.72
C ASN A 14 8.98 -7.88 -14.68
N THR A 15 7.89 -7.27 -15.15
CA THR A 15 7.74 -5.80 -15.15
C THR A 15 6.84 -5.36 -14.00
N ALA A 16 7.17 -4.22 -13.36
CA ALA A 16 6.37 -3.61 -12.31
C ALA A 16 6.09 -2.13 -12.56
N LEU A 17 4.92 -1.67 -12.15
CA LEU A 17 4.52 -0.26 -12.09
C LEU A 17 4.22 0.13 -10.65
N ASP A 18 4.92 1.12 -10.13
CA ASP A 18 4.70 1.72 -8.80
C ASP A 18 4.02 3.09 -8.99
N ILE A 19 2.70 3.15 -8.75
CA ILE A 19 1.89 4.35 -8.90
C ILE A 19 1.84 5.08 -7.56
N GLY A 20 2.17 6.37 -7.55
CA GLY A 20 2.33 7.13 -6.31
C GLY A 20 3.49 6.59 -5.49
N SER A 21 4.65 6.42 -6.13
CA SER A 21 5.77 5.68 -5.54
C SER A 21 6.36 6.33 -4.28
N GLY A 22 6.05 7.60 -4.01
CA GLY A 22 6.59 8.38 -2.90
C GLY A 22 8.12 8.29 -2.86
N PHE A 23 8.68 8.04 -1.67
CA PHE A 23 10.12 7.85 -1.50
C PHE A 23 10.68 6.56 -2.14
N GLY A 24 9.83 5.66 -2.67
CA GLY A 24 10.27 4.49 -3.44
C GLY A 24 10.55 3.24 -2.62
N PHE A 25 10.02 3.11 -1.40
CA PHE A 25 10.23 1.92 -0.56
C PHE A 25 9.70 0.64 -1.22
N PHE A 26 8.54 0.70 -1.89
CA PHE A 26 7.99 -0.45 -2.59
C PHE A 26 8.76 -0.74 -3.88
N THR A 27 9.09 0.29 -4.66
CA THR A 27 10.02 0.17 -5.79
C THR A 27 11.30 -0.58 -5.41
N LYS A 28 11.98 -0.20 -4.32
CA LYS A 28 13.20 -0.87 -3.86
C LYS A 28 12.99 -2.37 -3.67
N VAL A 29 11.92 -2.75 -2.99
CA VAL A 29 11.58 -4.17 -2.77
C VAL A 29 11.28 -4.88 -4.09
N ALA A 30 10.64 -4.23 -5.07
CA ALA A 30 10.41 -4.82 -6.39
C ALA A 30 11.73 -5.09 -7.12
N ILE A 31 12.65 -4.12 -7.13
CA ILE A 31 13.97 -4.26 -7.76
C ILE A 31 14.76 -5.39 -7.11
N GLU A 32 14.79 -5.45 -5.77
CA GLU A 32 15.46 -6.51 -5.01
C GLU A 32 14.90 -7.91 -5.30
N ASN A 33 13.67 -7.99 -5.83
CA ASN A 33 13.03 -9.23 -6.27
C ASN A 33 13.10 -9.45 -7.80
N GLY A 34 13.92 -8.68 -8.52
CA GLY A 34 14.21 -8.88 -9.94
C GLY A 34 13.20 -8.27 -10.92
N PHE A 35 12.36 -7.33 -10.46
CA PHE A 35 11.44 -6.62 -11.35
C PHE A 35 12.12 -5.46 -12.09
N ASP A 36 11.71 -5.25 -13.33
CA ASP A 36 11.94 -4.00 -14.07
C ASP A 36 10.87 -2.99 -13.70
N VAL A 37 11.22 -1.97 -12.91
CA VAL A 37 10.24 -1.06 -12.31
C VAL A 37 10.11 0.23 -13.11
N THR A 38 8.87 0.61 -13.39
CA THR A 38 8.48 1.97 -13.76
C THR A 38 7.77 2.61 -12.56
N ALA A 39 8.06 3.87 -12.28
CA ALA A 39 7.45 4.58 -11.17
C ALA A 39 6.80 5.88 -11.66
N ILE A 40 5.65 6.24 -11.09
CA ILE A 40 4.95 7.50 -11.33
C ILE A 40 4.78 8.19 -9.99
N ASN A 41 5.20 9.44 -9.88
CA ASN A 41 5.00 10.22 -8.66
C ASN A 41 5.10 11.73 -8.95
N PRO A 42 4.06 12.54 -8.64
CA PRO A 42 4.05 13.96 -8.97
C PRO A 42 4.96 14.81 -8.06
N SER A 43 5.38 14.30 -6.90
CA SER A 43 6.15 15.07 -5.93
C SER A 43 7.65 15.10 -6.26
N ARG A 44 8.15 16.28 -6.66
CA ARG A 44 9.57 16.50 -6.95
C ARG A 44 10.49 16.14 -5.79
N TRP A 45 10.12 16.53 -4.57
CA TRP A 45 10.95 16.29 -3.38
C TRP A 45 11.07 14.80 -3.05
N GLU A 46 9.97 14.06 -3.13
CA GLU A 46 10.00 12.61 -2.93
C GLU A 46 10.81 11.91 -4.04
N ASN A 47 10.72 12.42 -5.27
CA ASN A 47 11.47 11.90 -6.42
C ASN A 47 12.99 12.06 -6.24
N ASP A 48 13.46 13.13 -5.60
CA ASP A 48 14.89 13.32 -5.33
C ASP A 48 15.40 12.28 -4.32
N VAL A 49 14.62 11.95 -3.29
CA VAL A 49 14.93 10.88 -2.33
C VAL A 49 14.84 9.50 -2.99
N PHE A 50 13.80 9.29 -3.81
CA PHE A 50 13.61 8.07 -4.58
C PHE A 50 14.83 7.78 -5.47
N GLU A 51 15.31 8.78 -6.20
CA GLU A 51 16.41 8.62 -7.16
C GLU A 51 17.72 8.24 -6.45
N GLN A 52 17.99 8.86 -5.30
CA GLN A 52 19.13 8.50 -4.46
C GLN A 52 19.06 7.04 -3.96
N MET A 53 17.86 6.53 -3.69
CA MET A 53 17.67 5.19 -3.14
C MET A 53 17.63 4.10 -4.21
N ASN A 54 17.07 4.39 -5.38
CA ASN A 54 16.73 3.39 -6.41
C ASN A 54 17.55 3.52 -7.71
N GLY A 55 18.30 4.61 -7.89
CA GLY A 55 19.20 4.80 -9.03
C GLY A 55 18.53 5.20 -10.35
N PHE A 56 17.24 5.57 -10.32
CA PHE A 56 16.53 6.16 -11.46
C PHE A 56 15.43 7.10 -10.96
N ARG A 57 14.91 7.95 -11.86
CA ARG A 57 13.89 8.95 -11.52
C ARG A 57 12.48 8.50 -11.91
N PRO A 58 11.45 8.69 -11.05
CA PRO A 58 10.06 8.47 -11.42
C PRO A 58 9.58 9.41 -12.53
N ILE A 59 8.50 9.03 -13.20
CA ILE A 59 7.75 9.93 -14.08
C ILE A 59 7.05 10.97 -13.19
N GLU A 60 7.55 12.21 -13.23
CA GLU A 60 7.08 13.33 -12.39
C GLU A 60 5.76 13.92 -12.92
N LYS A 61 4.68 13.13 -12.81
CA LYS A 61 3.33 13.47 -13.26
C LYS A 61 2.28 12.83 -12.36
N PHE A 62 1.07 13.37 -12.43
CA PHE A 62 -0.13 12.69 -11.94
C PHE A 62 -0.49 11.51 -12.85
N ILE A 63 -1.10 10.46 -12.30
CA ILE A 63 -1.45 9.24 -13.07
C ILE A 63 -2.42 9.54 -14.21
N GLU A 64 -3.29 10.53 -14.01
CA GLU A 64 -4.21 11.10 -14.98
C GLU A 64 -3.48 11.46 -16.28
N ASP A 65 -2.28 12.04 -16.18
CA ASP A 65 -1.51 12.65 -17.27
C ASP A 65 -0.40 11.73 -17.85
N VAL A 66 -0.33 10.47 -17.42
CA VAL A 66 0.66 9.50 -17.92
C VAL A 66 0.01 8.54 -18.89
N GLU A 67 0.60 8.38 -20.07
CA GLU A 67 0.30 7.27 -20.97
C GLU A 67 1.52 6.33 -21.03
N LEU A 68 1.27 5.02 -21.03
CA LEU A 68 2.31 4.00 -21.05
C LEU A 68 2.02 2.99 -22.17
N ASP A 69 3.02 2.75 -23.01
CA ASP A 69 2.93 1.82 -24.14
C ASP A 69 3.38 0.39 -23.76
N LYS A 70 3.26 0.02 -22.48
CA LYS A 70 3.67 -1.30 -21.98
C LYS A 70 2.77 -1.79 -20.85
N GLU A 71 2.75 -3.11 -20.71
CA GLU A 71 2.00 -3.81 -19.67
C GLU A 71 2.91 -4.30 -18.53
N PHE A 72 2.30 -4.52 -17.36
CA PHE A 72 2.98 -4.84 -16.12
C PHE A 72 2.45 -6.13 -15.48
N ASP A 73 3.37 -6.98 -15.04
CA ASP A 73 3.05 -8.17 -14.25
C ASP A 73 2.66 -7.81 -12.81
N LEU A 74 3.18 -6.70 -12.29
CA LEU A 74 2.86 -6.16 -10.96
C LEU A 74 2.50 -4.68 -11.08
N ILE A 75 1.36 -4.28 -10.53
CA ILE A 75 1.05 -2.86 -10.31
C ILE A 75 0.82 -2.63 -8.82
N ILE A 76 1.35 -1.53 -8.30
CA ILE A 76 1.29 -1.16 -6.88
C ILE A 76 0.62 0.20 -6.77
N MET A 77 -0.39 0.28 -5.89
CA MET A 77 -1.03 1.51 -5.46
C MET A 77 -1.08 1.52 -3.94
N SER A 78 -0.10 2.15 -3.30
CA SER A 78 -0.05 2.26 -1.84
C SER A 78 -0.30 3.69 -1.41
N GLN A 79 -1.36 3.91 -0.66
CA GLN A 79 -1.82 5.23 -0.23
C GLN A 79 -2.06 6.19 -1.42
N VAL A 80 -2.86 5.75 -2.39
CA VAL A 80 -3.13 6.50 -3.62
C VAL A 80 -4.63 6.61 -3.85
N LEU A 81 -5.33 5.48 -3.83
CA LEU A 81 -6.74 5.38 -4.21
C LEU A 81 -7.65 6.32 -3.40
N GLU A 82 -7.33 6.54 -2.12
CA GLU A 82 -8.03 7.46 -1.22
C GLU A 82 -7.93 8.93 -1.63
N HIS A 83 -6.90 9.31 -2.39
CA HIS A 83 -6.65 10.68 -2.83
C HIS A 83 -7.20 11.00 -4.23
N LEU A 84 -7.69 9.99 -4.97
CA LEU A 84 -8.10 10.17 -6.36
C LEU A 84 -9.52 10.74 -6.49
N ASN A 85 -9.72 11.65 -7.43
CA ASN A 85 -11.06 12.16 -7.76
C ASN A 85 -11.88 11.16 -8.59
N ASP A 86 -11.29 10.60 -9.65
CA ASP A 86 -11.97 9.71 -10.60
C ASP A 86 -11.41 8.28 -10.50
N ILE A 87 -11.73 7.62 -9.39
CA ILE A 87 -11.24 6.27 -9.09
C ILE A 87 -11.62 5.27 -10.19
N ASP A 88 -12.82 5.37 -10.74
CA ASP A 88 -13.32 4.42 -11.73
C ASP A 88 -12.48 4.45 -13.01
N ASN A 89 -12.18 5.65 -13.52
CA ASN A 89 -11.38 5.78 -14.73
C ASN A 89 -9.90 5.45 -14.48
N ILE A 90 -9.34 5.85 -13.33
CA ILE A 90 -7.96 5.48 -12.99
C ILE A 90 -7.81 3.97 -12.83
N LEU A 91 -8.76 3.27 -12.20
CA LEU A 91 -8.72 1.81 -12.08
C LEU A 91 -8.90 1.11 -13.44
N LYS A 92 -9.73 1.64 -14.35
CA LYS A 92 -9.83 1.12 -15.73
C LYS A 92 -8.52 1.32 -16.51
N LYS A 93 -7.91 2.51 -16.42
CA LYS A 93 -6.61 2.83 -17.02
C LYS A 93 -5.49 1.95 -16.46
N THR A 94 -5.51 1.73 -15.15
CA THR A 94 -4.59 0.80 -14.48
C THR A 94 -4.76 -0.63 -14.99
N LYS A 95 -6.01 -1.07 -15.17
CA LYS A 95 -6.32 -2.40 -15.72
C LYS A 95 -5.82 -2.58 -17.15
N SER A 96 -5.84 -1.54 -17.99
CA SER A 96 -5.27 -1.62 -19.35
C SER A 96 -3.74 -1.70 -19.37
N TRP A 97 -3.07 -1.35 -18.27
CA TRP A 97 -1.63 -1.53 -18.12
C TRP A 97 -1.26 -2.87 -17.49
N MET A 98 -2.22 -3.73 -17.16
CA MET A 98 -1.92 -5.04 -16.59
C MET A 98 -1.72 -6.07 -17.70
N THR A 99 -0.73 -6.94 -17.56
CA THR A 99 -0.67 -8.16 -18.37
C THR A 99 -1.85 -9.06 -18.04
N GLU A 100 -2.15 -10.03 -18.90
CA GLU A 100 -3.24 -11.00 -18.68
C GLU A 100 -3.16 -11.70 -17.31
N ASN A 101 -1.94 -12.00 -16.83
CA ASN A 101 -1.66 -12.61 -15.53
C ASN A 101 -1.15 -11.60 -14.48
N GLY A 102 -1.30 -10.31 -14.76
CA GLY A 102 -0.84 -9.23 -13.92
C GLY A 102 -1.62 -9.14 -12.61
N VAL A 103 -0.95 -8.64 -11.58
CA VAL A 103 -1.53 -8.44 -10.25
C VAL A 103 -1.45 -6.97 -9.87
N LEU A 104 -2.60 -6.38 -9.55
CA LEU A 104 -2.70 -5.07 -8.91
C LEU A 104 -2.77 -5.25 -7.39
N VAL A 105 -1.91 -4.53 -6.68
CA VAL A 105 -1.85 -4.48 -5.21
C VAL A 105 -2.29 -3.11 -4.76
N ILE A 106 -3.34 -3.07 -3.94
CA ILE A 106 -3.84 -1.82 -3.35
C ILE A 106 -3.67 -1.89 -1.83
N ALA A 107 -3.06 -0.85 -1.26
CA ALA A 107 -2.88 -0.68 0.18
C ALA A 107 -3.42 0.69 0.62
N LEU A 108 -4.47 0.72 1.44
CA LEU A 108 -5.15 1.97 1.82
C LEU A 108 -5.75 1.91 3.24
N PRO A 109 -6.07 3.06 3.88
CA PRO A 109 -6.63 3.10 5.22
C PRO A 109 -7.98 2.39 5.33
N ASN A 110 -8.23 1.78 6.49
CA ASN A 110 -9.49 1.12 6.80
C ASN A 110 -10.40 2.02 7.65
N ILE A 111 -11.53 2.44 7.08
CA ILE A 111 -12.52 3.25 7.81
C ILE A 111 -13.22 2.46 8.94
N ASP A 112 -13.24 1.13 8.87
CA ASP A 112 -13.82 0.25 9.90
C ASP A 112 -12.79 -0.15 10.99
N SER A 113 -11.60 0.45 10.96
CA SER A 113 -10.50 0.10 11.87
C SER A 113 -10.83 0.40 13.33
N PHE A 114 -10.14 -0.32 14.23
CA PHE A 114 -10.28 -0.11 15.67
C PHE A 114 -9.94 1.34 16.07
N SER A 115 -8.93 1.96 15.44
CA SER A 115 -8.55 3.34 15.76
C SER A 115 -9.68 4.32 15.44
N VAL A 116 -10.34 4.18 14.28
CA VAL A 116 -11.49 5.03 13.91
C VAL A 116 -12.65 4.82 14.88
N LYS A 117 -12.93 3.57 15.27
CA LYS A 117 -14.00 3.25 16.22
C LYS A 117 -13.73 3.77 17.64
N LEU A 118 -12.48 3.75 18.08
CA LEU A 118 -12.10 4.15 19.43
C LEU A 118 -11.93 5.68 19.56
N PHE A 119 -11.22 6.30 18.62
CA PHE A 119 -10.85 7.72 18.70
C PHE A 119 -11.78 8.63 17.88
N GLY A 120 -12.79 8.05 17.21
CA GLY A 120 -13.67 8.80 16.32
C GLY A 120 -12.92 9.35 15.11
N THR A 121 -13.55 10.27 14.40
CA THR A 121 -13.11 10.74 13.07
C THR A 121 -12.13 11.91 13.08
N ARG A 122 -11.77 12.45 14.25
CA ARG A 122 -10.97 13.68 14.38
C ARG A 122 -9.47 13.46 14.54
N ASP A 123 -9.04 12.33 15.10
CA ASP A 123 -7.64 12.10 15.50
C ASP A 123 -7.11 10.72 15.04
N ASN A 124 -7.29 10.38 13.75
CA ASN A 124 -6.75 9.12 13.22
C ASN A 124 -6.21 9.24 11.78
N SER A 125 -5.32 8.32 11.40
CA SER A 125 -4.65 8.29 10.10
C SER A 125 -5.56 7.97 8.90
N CYS A 126 -6.86 7.73 9.12
CA CYS A 126 -7.80 7.41 8.06
C CYS A 126 -8.50 8.66 7.50
N LEU A 127 -8.66 9.72 8.30
CA LEU A 127 -9.50 10.88 7.99
C LEU A 127 -8.67 12.17 7.98
N TRP A 128 -7.88 12.34 6.92
CA TRP A 128 -7.07 13.53 6.68
C TRP A 128 -7.75 14.42 5.63
N VAL A 129 -8.63 15.33 6.06
CA VAL A 129 -9.26 16.31 5.15
C VAL A 129 -8.31 17.51 5.00
N PRO A 130 -8.05 18.02 3.79
CA PRO A 130 -8.68 17.70 2.50
C PRO A 130 -7.97 16.64 1.66
N GLU A 131 -6.92 15.99 2.17
CA GLU A 131 -6.07 15.08 1.39
C GLU A 131 -6.77 13.76 1.01
N HIS A 132 -7.49 13.11 1.93
CA HIS A 132 -8.26 11.90 1.68
C HIS A 132 -9.66 12.28 1.20
N LEU A 133 -9.92 11.99 -0.07
CA LEU A 133 -11.21 12.22 -0.72
C LEU A 133 -12.16 11.02 -0.56
N ASN A 134 -11.60 9.81 -0.43
CA ASN A 134 -12.36 8.56 -0.40
C ASN A 134 -12.01 7.70 0.81
N TYR A 135 -13.04 7.05 1.38
CA TYR A 135 -12.92 6.23 2.58
C TYR A 135 -13.46 4.83 2.31
N PHE A 136 -12.64 3.81 2.56
CA PHE A 136 -12.94 2.45 2.15
C PHE A 136 -13.21 1.53 3.33
N SER A 137 -14.40 0.95 3.33
CA SER A 137 -14.68 -0.31 4.05
C SER A 137 -14.20 -1.50 3.23
N LYS A 138 -14.00 -2.65 3.87
CA LYS A 138 -13.69 -3.91 3.16
C LYS A 138 -14.72 -4.21 2.08
N LYS A 139 -16.01 -4.08 2.42
CA LYS A 139 -17.13 -4.36 1.51
C LYS A 139 -17.12 -3.40 0.33
N GLY A 140 -16.99 -2.10 0.59
CA GLY A 140 -16.97 -1.07 -0.46
C GLY A 140 -15.83 -1.27 -1.45
N LEU A 141 -14.62 -1.53 -0.96
CA LEU A 141 -13.44 -1.77 -1.80
C LEU A 141 -13.63 -3.01 -2.71
N ILE A 142 -14.10 -4.13 -2.15
CA ILE A 142 -14.33 -5.35 -2.94
C ILE A 142 -15.45 -5.15 -3.97
N THR A 143 -16.54 -4.49 -3.59
CA THR A 143 -17.65 -4.19 -4.51
C THR A 143 -17.20 -3.32 -5.68
N LEU A 144 -16.42 -2.26 -5.41
CA LEU A 144 -15.85 -1.40 -6.44
C LEU A 144 -14.97 -2.18 -7.42
N LEU A 145 -14.03 -2.98 -6.90
CA LEU A 145 -13.10 -3.73 -7.74
C LEU A 145 -13.81 -4.79 -8.58
N ASN A 146 -14.77 -5.52 -8.01
CA ASN A 146 -15.57 -6.50 -8.76
C ASN A 146 -16.38 -5.82 -9.87
N ARG A 147 -17.00 -4.66 -9.59
CA ARG A 147 -17.75 -3.87 -10.60
C ARG A 147 -16.87 -3.48 -11.80
N LEU A 148 -15.60 -3.20 -11.56
CA LEU A 148 -14.63 -2.85 -12.61
C LEU A 148 -13.95 -4.08 -13.25
N GLY A 149 -14.48 -5.27 -12.96
CA GLY A 149 -14.04 -6.54 -13.54
C GLY A 149 -12.68 -7.00 -13.05
N PHE A 150 -12.32 -6.65 -11.81
CA PHE A 150 -11.21 -7.27 -11.10
C PHE A 150 -11.70 -8.48 -10.31
N ARG A 151 -10.84 -9.49 -10.18
CA ARG A 151 -11.06 -10.64 -9.30
C ARG A 151 -10.14 -10.55 -8.09
N VAL A 152 -10.70 -10.66 -6.90
CA VAL A 152 -9.92 -10.71 -5.65
C VAL A 152 -9.15 -12.02 -5.58
N LEU A 153 -7.82 -11.93 -5.60
CA LEU A 153 -6.91 -13.05 -5.43
C LEU A 153 -6.59 -13.26 -3.96
N ARG A 154 -6.46 -12.16 -3.21
CA ARG A 154 -6.15 -12.18 -1.79
C ARG A 154 -6.60 -10.89 -1.14
N TYR A 155 -6.93 -10.97 0.15
CA TYR A 155 -7.23 -9.81 0.98
C TYR A 155 -6.67 -10.02 2.39
N GLN A 156 -6.09 -8.96 2.95
CA GLN A 156 -5.56 -8.94 4.31
C GLN A 156 -5.78 -7.56 4.93
N GLN A 157 -5.93 -7.52 6.25
CA GLN A 157 -5.74 -6.29 7.00
C GLN A 157 -4.40 -6.32 7.71
N ILE A 158 -3.78 -5.16 7.85
CA ILE A 158 -2.51 -5.03 8.55
C ILE A 158 -2.56 -3.84 9.49
N SER A 159 -2.19 -4.09 10.74
CA SER A 159 -1.91 -3.06 11.73
C SER A 159 -0.42 -3.02 12.03
N ARG A 160 0.18 -1.83 11.91
CA ARG A 160 1.56 -1.56 12.32
C ARG A 160 1.56 -0.42 13.30
N ILE A 161 1.82 -0.75 14.57
CA ILE A 161 2.03 0.25 15.62
C ILE A 161 3.53 0.35 15.89
N PRO A 162 4.11 1.57 15.95
CA PRO A 162 5.51 1.76 16.31
C PRO A 162 5.80 1.16 17.68
N TYR A 163 6.67 0.16 17.74
CA TYR A 163 6.99 -0.55 19.00
C TYR A 163 7.72 0.34 20.01
N ASN A 164 8.33 1.43 19.55
CA ASN A 164 9.06 2.41 20.36
C ASN A 164 8.16 3.52 20.92
N PHE A 165 6.85 3.52 20.63
CA PHE A 165 5.91 4.53 21.15
C PHE A 165 5.97 4.65 22.67
N LEU A 166 5.99 3.51 23.38
CA LEU A 166 5.97 3.51 24.85
C LEU A 166 7.28 4.04 25.44
N SER A 167 8.43 3.61 24.91
CA SER A 167 9.72 4.07 25.40
C SER A 167 9.96 5.55 25.10
N ALA A 168 9.44 6.06 23.98
CA ALA A 168 9.42 7.48 23.67
C ALA A 168 8.55 8.27 24.65
N ARG A 169 7.32 7.79 24.92
CA ARG A 169 6.39 8.42 25.88
C ARG A 169 6.94 8.45 27.31
N LEU A 170 7.67 7.41 27.72
CA LEU A 170 8.30 7.32 29.03
C LEU A 170 9.65 8.06 29.11
N GLY A 171 10.12 8.70 28.03
CA GLY A 171 11.38 9.44 28.04
C GLY A 171 12.61 8.57 28.26
N LEU A 172 12.57 7.28 27.89
CA LEU A 172 13.66 6.33 28.12
C LEU A 172 14.89 6.56 27.22
N SER A 173 14.96 7.69 26.50
CA SER A 173 16.08 8.04 25.62
C SER A 173 17.43 8.11 26.33
N ARG A 174 17.44 8.36 27.66
CA ARG A 174 18.65 8.46 28.47
C ARG A 174 19.25 7.11 28.89
N CYS A 175 18.48 6.01 28.84
CA CYS A 175 18.98 4.68 29.21
C CYS A 175 18.78 3.67 28.07
N ASN A 176 19.85 3.44 27.30
CA ASN A 176 19.80 2.59 26.11
C ASN A 176 19.40 1.13 26.40
N THR A 177 19.81 0.58 27.53
CA THR A 177 19.47 -0.81 27.90
C THR A 177 17.99 -0.96 28.24
N LEU A 178 17.46 -0.10 29.11
CA LEU A 178 16.04 -0.11 29.47
C LEU A 178 15.14 0.18 28.27
N ARG A 179 15.53 1.13 27.41
CA ARG A 179 14.83 1.41 26.14
C ARG A 179 14.74 0.16 25.26
N LYS A 180 15.87 -0.49 24.98
CA LYS A 180 15.92 -1.70 24.15
C LYS A 180 15.06 -2.83 24.73
N MET A 181 15.10 -3.03 26.05
CA MET A 181 14.26 -4.01 26.73
C MET A 181 12.77 -3.69 26.59
N CYS A 182 12.38 -2.43 26.82
CA CYS A 182 10.99 -1.97 26.66
C CYS A 182 10.51 -2.17 25.21
N ASP A 183 11.26 -1.68 24.22
CA ASP A 183 10.95 -1.78 22.80
C ASP A 183 10.76 -3.24 22.37
N LYS A 184 11.67 -4.15 22.80
CA LYS A 184 11.59 -5.57 22.47
C LYS A 184 10.38 -6.24 23.11
N THR A 185 10.08 -5.93 24.37
CA THR A 185 8.91 -6.46 25.08
C THR A 185 7.62 -6.01 24.40
N VAL A 186 7.48 -4.71 24.10
CA VAL A 186 6.32 -4.18 23.35
C VAL A 186 6.20 -4.87 22.00
N GLN A 187 7.30 -5.01 21.26
CA GLN A 187 7.30 -5.67 19.96
C GLN A 187 6.81 -7.14 20.03
N ILE A 188 7.19 -7.89 21.07
CA ILE A 188 6.77 -9.29 21.24
C ILE A 188 5.28 -9.36 21.62
N ILE A 189 4.85 -8.55 22.59
CA ILE A 189 3.48 -8.58 23.10
C ILE A 189 2.48 -8.06 22.06
N GLN A 190 2.83 -7.01 21.31
CA GLN A 190 1.87 -6.41 20.37
C GLN A 190 1.59 -7.32 19.17
N LYS A 191 2.54 -8.14 18.70
CA LYS A 191 2.38 -8.98 17.51
C LYS A 191 1.13 -9.88 17.53
N PRO A 192 0.90 -10.72 18.55
CA PRO A 192 -0.30 -11.55 18.60
C PRO A 192 -1.58 -10.73 18.71
N ILE A 193 -1.55 -9.61 19.46
CA ILE A 193 -2.70 -8.73 19.64
C ILE A 193 -3.09 -8.11 18.29
N LEU A 194 -2.13 -7.52 17.58
CA LEU A 194 -2.38 -6.92 16.25
C LEU A 194 -2.89 -7.97 15.26
N LYS A 195 -2.36 -9.20 15.30
CA LYS A 195 -2.87 -10.28 14.46
C LYS A 195 -4.33 -10.60 14.74
N ILE A 196 -4.75 -10.60 16.01
CA ILE A 196 -6.16 -10.81 16.39
C ILE A 196 -7.01 -9.65 15.87
N VAL A 197 -6.59 -8.40 16.10
CA VAL A 197 -7.28 -7.20 15.60
C VAL A 197 -7.47 -7.25 14.09
N ASP A 198 -6.42 -7.59 13.35
CA ASP A 198 -6.44 -7.73 11.89
C ASP A 198 -7.39 -8.86 11.45
N THR A 199 -7.43 -9.98 12.18
CA THR A 199 -8.32 -11.11 11.87
C THR A 199 -9.79 -10.78 12.13
N LEU A 200 -10.07 -9.94 13.13
CA LEU A 200 -11.41 -9.48 13.47
C LEU A 200 -11.95 -8.38 12.53
N GLY A 201 -11.20 -8.01 11.49
CA GLY A 201 -11.62 -6.97 10.55
C GLY A 201 -11.43 -5.54 11.06
N LEU A 202 -10.68 -5.38 12.16
CA LEU A 202 -10.44 -4.11 12.85
C LEU A 202 -9.05 -3.53 12.59
N GLY A 203 -8.30 -4.08 11.63
CA GLY A 203 -6.95 -3.65 11.30
C GLY A 203 -6.91 -2.24 10.69
N LEU A 204 -5.75 -1.58 10.77
CA LEU A 204 -5.60 -0.18 10.37
C LEU A 204 -5.65 0.05 8.84
N TYR A 205 -5.15 -0.90 8.07
CA TYR A 205 -5.05 -0.78 6.61
C TYR A 205 -5.63 -2.00 5.91
N HIS A 206 -6.29 -1.78 4.78
CA HIS A 206 -6.64 -2.80 3.81
C HIS A 206 -5.45 -3.07 2.89
N ASN A 207 -5.13 -4.34 2.66
CA ASN A 207 -4.26 -4.79 1.59
C ASN A 207 -5.01 -5.79 0.73
N ILE A 208 -5.17 -5.49 -0.56
CA ILE A 208 -5.89 -6.34 -1.50
C ILE A 208 -5.03 -6.59 -2.73
N TRP A 209 -5.10 -7.82 -3.22
CA TRP A 209 -4.45 -8.26 -4.46
C TRP A 209 -5.54 -8.69 -5.42
N VAL A 210 -5.54 -8.10 -6.60
CA VAL A 210 -6.53 -8.39 -7.62
C VAL A 210 -5.87 -8.68 -8.98
N GLY A 211 -6.51 -9.54 -9.76
CA GLY A 211 -6.16 -9.78 -11.16
C GLY A 211 -7.35 -9.51 -12.08
N HIS A 212 -7.23 -9.85 -13.36
CA HIS A 212 -8.36 -9.82 -14.28
C HIS A 212 -9.47 -10.78 -13.82
N ALA A 213 -10.73 -10.34 -13.89
CA ALA A 213 -11.85 -11.28 -13.88
C ALA A 213 -11.79 -12.14 -15.14
N VAL A 214 -12.02 -13.44 -14.98
CA VAL A 214 -12.13 -14.37 -16.10
C VAL A 214 -13.33 -13.94 -16.93
N ARG A 215 -13.17 -13.79 -18.25
CA ARG A 215 -14.33 -13.65 -19.14
C ARG A 215 -15.06 -15.00 -19.12
N GLU A 216 -16.30 -15.00 -18.63
CA GLU A 216 -17.21 -16.14 -18.78
C GLU A 216 -17.44 -16.46 -20.26
#